data_AF-A0ABD3R9S2-F1
#
_entry.id   AF-A0ABD3R9S2-F1
#
_cell.length_a   1.000
_cell.length_b   1.000
_cell.length_c   1.000
_cell.angle_alpha   90.00
_cell.angle_beta   90.00
_cell.angle_gamma   90.00
#
_symmetry.space_group_name_H-M   'P 1'
#
loop_
_entity.id
_entity.type
_entity.pdbx_description
1 polymer ?
#
loop_
_entity_poly.entity_id
_entity_poly.type
_entity_poly.pdbx_seq_one_letter_code
_entity_poly.pdbx_strand_id
1 'polypeptide(L)'
;MAFFLMNAHNLIDSCCHMAGNGSAGNIFAKIFKKVDEHVDQQQTGATAAAGAANPFGGNKFGFTDKQAKYEDVPWSKLPLSVRKAAKVIGYEEKSWDNKEWLSIDDYDWEEMSPEQKMACETLGWDQDSWDNKYDDKHWSDLPAHVKQAAEKLGWNREKWDDDWDVPSWEKEWKEFTPEEQRCLHVLGYYVHTWD
;
A
#
# COMPACT_ATOMS: atom_id res chain seq x y z
N MET A 1 24.78 -52.56 -40.55
CA MET A 1 26.19 -52.37 -40.96
C MET A 1 26.82 -51.37 -40.01
N ALA A 2 28.07 -51.67 -39.61
CA ALA A 2 29.08 -50.77 -39.05
C ALA A 2 28.83 -50.06 -37.70
N PHE A 3 29.50 -50.61 -36.68
CA PHE A 3 30.11 -49.90 -35.55
C PHE A 3 30.86 -48.64 -35.99
N PHE A 4 31.07 -47.66 -35.10
CA PHE A 4 32.41 -47.13 -34.75
C PHE A 4 32.35 -46.03 -33.66
N LEU A 5 33.00 -46.35 -32.53
CA LEU A 5 33.83 -45.54 -31.61
C LEU A 5 33.35 -44.25 -30.92
N MET A 6 33.43 -44.31 -29.58
CA MET A 6 33.77 -43.23 -28.65
C MET A 6 35.13 -42.59 -28.97
N ASN A 7 35.26 -41.26 -28.77
CA ASN A 7 36.25 -40.59 -27.91
C ASN A 7 36.38 -39.10 -28.25
N ALA A 8 36.36 -38.23 -27.23
CA ALA A 8 37.52 -37.40 -26.86
C ALA A 8 37.13 -36.23 -25.92
N HIS A 9 37.66 -36.32 -24.69
CA HIS A 9 38.39 -35.31 -23.91
C HIS A 9 38.08 -33.80 -23.97
N ASN A 10 37.95 -33.27 -22.73
CA ASN A 10 38.15 -31.90 -22.27
C ASN A 10 39.43 -31.20 -22.77
N LEU A 11 39.32 -29.89 -23.02
CA LEU A 11 40.33 -28.81 -22.97
C LEU A 11 39.54 -27.55 -22.54
N ILE A 12 39.64 -27.02 -21.32
CA ILE A 12 40.71 -26.22 -20.68
C ILE A 12 41.05 -24.91 -21.42
N ASP A 13 40.83 -23.82 -20.66
CA ASP A 13 41.41 -22.46 -20.70
C ASP A 13 41.12 -21.50 -21.87
N SER A 14 40.56 -20.32 -21.53
CA SER A 14 41.38 -19.10 -21.47
C SER A 14 40.62 -17.92 -20.87
N CYS A 15 41.32 -17.24 -19.96
CA CYS A 15 40.95 -16.08 -19.19
C CYS A 15 40.86 -14.77 -20.00
N CYS A 16 40.25 -13.77 -19.34
CA CYS A 16 40.53 -12.31 -19.36
C CYS A 16 39.54 -11.35 -20.06
N HIS A 17 38.79 -10.67 -19.18
CA HIS A 17 38.66 -9.20 -19.05
C HIS A 17 37.91 -8.37 -20.11
N MET A 18 36.83 -7.71 -19.65
CA MET A 18 36.57 -6.25 -19.65
C MET A 18 35.09 -6.05 -19.20
N ALA A 19 34.77 -5.71 -17.96
CA ALA A 19 34.85 -4.40 -17.29
C ALA A 19 33.76 -3.38 -17.71
N GLY A 20 32.96 -2.97 -16.71
CA GLY A 20 32.12 -1.75 -16.68
C GLY A 20 30.65 -1.96 -17.05
N ASN A 21 29.64 -1.46 -16.35
CA ASN A 21 29.61 -0.49 -15.26
C ASN A 21 28.19 -0.45 -14.64
N GLY A 22 28.06 -0.05 -13.37
CA GLY A 22 26.81 0.56 -12.87
C GLY A 22 25.91 -0.27 -11.95
N SER A 23 26.41 -0.73 -10.81
CA SER A 23 25.58 -1.10 -9.65
C SER A 23 24.90 0.15 -9.06
N ALA A 24 23.66 0.43 -9.44
CA ALA A 24 22.81 1.39 -8.73
C ALA A 24 22.40 0.77 -7.39
N GLY A 25 23.24 0.99 -6.37
CA GLY A 25 22.95 0.57 -5.02
C GLY A 25 21.82 1.41 -4.43
N ASN A 26 20.73 0.76 -4.05
CA ASN A 26 19.62 1.32 -3.28
C ASN A 26 20.13 1.94 -1.97
N ILE A 27 20.35 3.24 -1.98
CA ILE A 27 20.81 4.04 -0.83
C ILE A 27 19.74 4.02 0.28
N PHE A 28 18.46 3.83 -0.09
CA PHE A 28 17.34 3.70 0.83
C PHE A 28 17.36 2.39 1.66
N ALA A 29 17.98 1.31 1.16
CA ALA A 29 18.11 0.06 1.93
C ALA A 29 19.08 0.15 3.11
N LYS A 30 19.94 1.19 3.15
CA LYS A 30 20.94 1.39 4.21
C LYS A 30 20.46 2.29 5.34
N ILE A 31 19.41 3.10 5.12
CA ILE A 31 18.91 4.04 6.14
C ILE A 31 17.99 3.33 7.15
N PHE A 32 17.33 2.24 6.76
CA PHE A 32 16.36 1.52 7.60
C PHE A 32 16.90 0.28 8.32
N LYS A 33 18.20 -0.02 8.22
CA LYS A 33 18.79 -1.28 8.74
C LYS A 33 19.63 -1.15 10.00
N LYS A 34 19.50 -0.07 10.78
CA LYS A 34 20.24 0.08 12.03
C LYS A 34 19.35 0.51 13.19
N VAL A 35 18.58 -0.46 13.70
CA VAL A 35 18.24 -0.56 15.13
C VAL A 35 18.44 -2.03 15.50
N ASP A 36 19.28 -2.23 16.51
CA ASP A 36 20.08 -3.42 16.79
C ASP A 36 19.30 -4.66 17.26
N GLU A 37 19.98 -5.79 17.03
CA GLU A 37 19.76 -7.13 17.56
C GLU A 37 19.79 -7.18 19.09
N HIS A 38 18.81 -7.85 19.71
CA HIS A 38 18.99 -8.99 20.61
C HIS A 38 17.61 -9.44 21.15
N VAL A 39 17.25 -10.69 20.92
CA VAL A 39 16.81 -11.69 21.93
C VAL A 39 16.24 -12.92 21.19
N ASP A 40 17.09 -13.94 21.20
CA ASP A 40 16.91 -15.38 21.32
C ASP A 40 15.80 -16.19 20.61
N GLN A 41 16.24 -17.36 20.16
CA GLN A 41 15.46 -18.41 19.53
C GLN A 41 14.61 -19.16 20.55
N GLN A 42 13.34 -19.42 20.24
CA GLN A 42 12.74 -20.74 20.45
C GLN A 42 11.46 -20.92 19.64
N GLN A 43 11.42 -22.04 18.92
CA GLN A 43 10.34 -22.52 18.08
C GLN A 43 9.57 -23.58 18.86
N THR A 44 8.24 -23.46 18.97
CA THR A 44 7.23 -24.55 18.88
C THR A 44 5.85 -24.08 19.38
N GLY A 45 4.78 -24.42 18.65
CA GLY A 45 3.43 -24.53 19.20
C GLY A 45 2.38 -23.63 18.54
N ALA A 46 1.44 -24.26 17.84
CA ALA A 46 0.26 -23.62 17.27
C ALA A 46 -0.66 -23.08 18.38
N THR A 47 -1.04 -21.80 18.30
CA THR A 47 -2.31 -21.24 18.77
C THR A 47 -2.51 -19.84 18.20
N ALA A 48 -3.76 -19.53 17.84
CA ALA A 48 -4.21 -18.24 17.34
C ALA A 48 -3.77 -17.06 18.22
N ALA A 49 -3.28 -15.98 17.59
CA ALA A 49 -3.17 -14.67 18.20
C ALA A 49 -3.33 -13.60 17.11
N ALA A 50 -4.58 -13.20 16.88
CA ALA A 50 -4.88 -11.94 16.23
C ALA A 50 -4.45 -10.80 17.17
N GLY A 51 -3.77 -9.80 16.60
CA GLY A 51 -3.47 -8.55 17.29
C GLY A 51 -2.00 -8.31 17.59
N ALA A 52 -1.15 -8.28 16.55
CA ALA A 52 0.09 -7.52 16.63
C ALA A 52 -0.27 -6.02 16.68
N ALA A 53 -0.53 -5.52 17.89
CA ALA A 53 -0.70 -4.09 18.15
C ALA A 53 0.63 -3.39 17.84
N ASN A 54 0.68 -2.63 16.75
CA ASN A 54 1.84 -1.83 16.39
C ASN A 54 1.72 -0.44 17.06
N PRO A 55 2.78 0.10 17.70
CA PRO A 55 2.66 1.15 18.71
C PRO A 55 2.60 2.60 18.18
N PHE A 56 2.34 2.80 16.88
CA PHE A 56 2.43 4.13 16.24
C PHE A 56 1.27 4.47 15.30
N GLY A 57 0.14 3.78 15.39
CA GLY A 57 -1.07 4.10 14.61
C GLY A 57 -2.32 3.91 15.45
N GLY A 58 -3.23 4.89 15.41
CA GLY A 58 -4.53 4.77 16.04
C GLY A 58 -5.38 3.71 15.34
N ASN A 59 -6.03 2.85 16.13
CA ASN A 59 -7.16 2.07 15.65
C ASN A 59 -8.44 2.86 15.97
N LYS A 60 -8.96 3.58 14.97
CA LYS A 60 -10.24 4.30 15.09
C LYS A 60 -11.29 3.56 14.26
N PHE A 61 -12.47 3.37 14.84
CA PHE A 61 -13.60 2.72 14.19
C PHE A 61 -13.30 1.31 13.61
N GLY A 62 -12.28 0.61 14.12
CA GLY A 62 -11.89 -0.73 13.65
C GLY A 62 -10.83 -0.74 12.55
N PHE A 63 -10.35 0.43 12.11
CA PHE A 63 -9.33 0.55 11.06
C PHE A 63 -8.08 1.24 11.59
N THR A 64 -6.92 0.74 11.19
CA THR A 64 -5.64 1.41 11.43
C THR A 64 -5.53 2.68 10.58
N ASP A 65 -4.71 3.63 11.01
CA ASP A 65 -4.48 4.85 10.22
C ASP A 65 -3.94 4.54 8.82
N LYS A 66 -3.07 3.53 8.67
CA LYS A 66 -2.56 3.10 7.36
C LYS A 66 -3.68 2.57 6.45
N GLN A 67 -4.62 1.79 6.98
CA GLN A 67 -5.75 1.30 6.18
C GLN A 67 -6.64 2.44 5.68
N ALA A 68 -6.77 3.50 6.47
CA ALA A 68 -7.50 4.73 6.11
C ALA A 68 -6.58 5.79 5.46
N LYS A 69 -5.42 5.38 4.94
CA LYS A 69 -4.45 6.21 4.21
C LYS A 69 -3.97 7.46 4.95
N TYR A 70 -4.09 7.45 6.27
CA TYR A 70 -3.85 8.57 7.18
C TYR A 70 -4.68 9.83 6.87
N GLU A 71 -5.72 9.74 6.03
CA GLU A 71 -6.45 10.92 5.55
C GLU A 71 -7.15 11.69 6.68
N ASP A 72 -7.51 11.05 7.78
CA ASP A 72 -8.11 11.71 8.95
C ASP A 72 -7.08 12.00 10.07
N VAL A 73 -5.77 11.93 9.76
CA VAL A 73 -4.68 12.17 10.69
C VAL A 73 -3.98 13.48 10.34
N PRO A 74 -3.93 14.47 11.27
CA PRO A 74 -3.24 15.72 11.00
C PRO A 74 -1.73 15.49 10.87
N TRP A 75 -1.05 16.32 10.09
CA TRP A 75 0.37 16.22 9.77
C TRP A 75 1.26 16.08 11.02
N SER A 76 0.95 16.86 12.05
CA SER A 76 1.65 16.85 13.35
C SER A 76 1.64 15.48 14.05
N LYS A 77 0.64 14.63 13.77
CA LYS A 77 0.48 13.29 14.35
C LYS A 77 0.96 12.16 13.44
N LEU A 78 1.34 12.46 12.20
CA LEU A 78 1.86 11.44 11.30
C LEU A 78 3.20 10.85 11.82
N PRO A 79 3.41 9.53 11.71
CA PRO A 79 4.72 8.94 11.93
C PRO A 79 5.78 9.56 11.01
N LEU A 80 7.05 9.59 11.45
CA LEU A 80 8.13 10.21 10.67
C LEU A 80 8.31 9.58 9.28
N SER A 81 8.14 8.26 9.17
CA SER A 81 8.18 7.54 7.88
C SER A 81 7.07 8.00 6.94
N VAL A 82 5.86 8.17 7.46
CA VAL A 82 4.68 8.60 6.70
C VAL A 82 4.82 10.05 6.25
N ARG A 83 5.29 10.96 7.11
CA ARG A 83 5.61 12.34 6.68
C ARG A 83 6.65 12.39 5.58
N LYS A 84 7.69 11.54 5.66
CA LYS A 84 8.71 11.49 4.61
C LYS A 84 8.13 10.99 3.29
N ALA A 85 7.27 9.97 3.33
CA ALA A 85 6.55 9.49 2.15
C ALA A 85 5.63 10.57 1.56
N ALA A 86 4.81 11.23 2.39
CA ALA A 86 3.95 12.34 1.97
C ALA A 86 4.76 13.45 1.24
N LYS A 87 5.95 13.79 1.74
CA LYS A 87 6.85 14.74 1.06
C LYS A 87 7.36 14.27 -0.29
N VAL A 88 7.59 12.97 -0.48
CA VAL A 88 8.03 12.40 -1.78
C VAL A 88 6.97 12.63 -2.85
N ILE A 89 5.70 12.56 -2.48
CA ILE A 89 4.57 12.79 -3.37
C ILE A 89 4.08 14.24 -3.40
N GLY A 90 4.84 15.17 -2.81
CA GLY A 90 4.60 16.61 -2.92
C GLY A 90 3.82 17.25 -1.78
N TYR A 91 3.34 16.49 -0.79
CA TYR A 91 2.67 17.08 0.36
C TYR A 91 3.64 17.79 1.32
N GLU A 92 3.23 18.97 1.74
CA GLU A 92 3.70 19.68 2.92
C GLU A 92 2.62 19.69 4.01
N GLU A 93 2.97 20.20 5.20
CA GLU A 93 2.03 20.29 6.34
C GLU A 93 0.74 21.01 5.97
N LYS A 94 0.87 22.18 5.33
CA LYS A 94 -0.27 23.00 4.93
C LYS A 94 -1.15 22.27 3.93
N SER A 95 -0.57 21.73 2.85
CA SER A 95 -1.34 21.03 1.82
C SER A 95 -1.99 19.75 2.35
N TRP A 96 -1.34 19.04 3.26
CA TRP A 96 -1.88 17.84 3.90
C TRP A 96 -3.09 18.15 4.80
N ASP A 97 -2.92 19.11 5.72
CA ASP A 97 -3.97 19.45 6.69
C ASP A 97 -5.17 20.16 6.03
N ASN A 98 -4.94 20.88 4.92
CA ASN A 98 -5.99 21.52 4.15
C ASN A 98 -6.64 20.61 3.10
N LYS A 99 -6.15 19.37 2.92
CA LYS A 99 -6.62 18.48 1.84
C LYS A 99 -6.50 19.13 0.47
N GLU A 100 -5.36 19.73 0.18
CA GLU A 100 -5.12 20.35 -1.13
C GLU A 100 -4.93 19.26 -2.20
N TRP A 101 -5.54 19.47 -3.37
CA TRP A 101 -5.30 18.67 -4.57
C TRP A 101 -3.90 18.99 -5.12
N LEU A 102 -3.11 17.97 -5.40
CA LEU A 102 -1.75 18.07 -5.93
C LEU A 102 -1.64 17.39 -7.30
N SER A 103 -0.55 17.66 -8.01
CA SER A 103 -0.32 17.04 -9.33
C SER A 103 -0.26 15.51 -9.31
N ILE A 104 0.01 14.89 -8.15
CA ILE A 104 0.02 13.42 -8.08
C ILE A 104 -1.40 12.85 -8.14
N ASP A 105 -2.41 13.61 -7.69
CA ASP A 105 -3.81 13.17 -7.71
C ASP A 105 -4.37 13.06 -9.14
N ASP A 106 -3.69 13.67 -10.12
CA ASP A 106 -4.01 13.57 -11.55
C ASP A 106 -3.36 12.35 -12.23
N TYR A 107 -2.54 11.57 -11.53
CA TYR A 107 -1.81 10.44 -12.12
C TYR A 107 -2.55 9.14 -11.90
N ASP A 108 -2.58 8.29 -12.93
CA ASP A 108 -2.87 6.87 -12.74
C ASP A 108 -1.70 6.22 -12.00
N TRP A 109 -1.95 5.12 -11.28
CA TRP A 109 -0.90 4.42 -10.54
C TRP A 109 0.30 4.08 -11.43
N GLU A 110 0.06 3.68 -12.68
CA GLU A 110 1.12 3.29 -13.61
C GLU A 110 2.02 4.44 -14.11
N GLU A 111 1.52 5.68 -14.03
CA GLU A 111 2.28 6.87 -14.43
C GLU A 111 3.26 7.32 -13.34
N MET A 112 3.06 6.85 -12.10
CA MET A 112 3.91 7.17 -10.97
C MET A 112 5.32 6.56 -11.08
N SER A 113 6.32 7.32 -10.63
CA SER A 113 7.68 6.81 -10.45
C SER A 113 7.71 5.71 -9.38
N PRO A 114 8.72 4.82 -9.39
CA PRO A 114 8.89 3.82 -8.34
C PRO A 114 8.96 4.42 -6.93
N GLU A 115 9.57 5.59 -6.77
CA GLU A 115 9.64 6.32 -5.50
C GLU A 115 8.28 6.83 -5.04
N GLN A 116 7.45 7.31 -5.97
CA GLN A 116 6.07 7.74 -5.69
C GLN A 116 5.21 6.54 -5.29
N LYS A 117 5.26 5.43 -6.04
CA LYS A 117 4.54 4.18 -5.69
C LYS A 117 4.91 3.70 -4.28
N MET A 118 6.20 3.63 -3.94
CA MET A 118 6.65 3.24 -2.58
C MET A 118 6.18 4.21 -1.49
N ALA A 119 6.09 5.50 -1.79
CA ALA A 119 5.57 6.49 -0.86
C ALA A 119 4.05 6.31 -0.64
N CYS A 120 3.29 6.10 -1.71
CA CYS A 120 1.87 5.75 -1.66
C CYS A 120 1.62 4.47 -0.85
N GLU A 121 2.41 3.41 -1.07
CA GLU A 121 2.36 2.17 -0.27
C GLU A 121 2.70 2.39 1.21
N THR A 122 3.59 3.34 1.51
CA THR A 122 3.92 3.72 2.88
C THR A 122 2.74 4.42 3.56
N LEU A 123 2.01 5.25 2.82
CA LEU A 123 0.76 5.90 3.24
C LEU A 123 -0.39 4.89 3.35
N GLY A 124 -0.30 3.75 2.66
CA GLY A 124 -1.30 2.68 2.70
C GLY A 124 -2.20 2.61 1.47
N TRP A 125 -1.88 3.39 0.44
CA TRP A 125 -2.44 3.25 -0.89
C TRP A 125 -1.89 2.00 -1.58
N ASP A 126 -2.72 1.40 -2.41
CA ASP A 126 -2.36 0.41 -3.40
C ASP A 126 -3.02 0.81 -4.74
N GLN A 127 -2.66 0.13 -5.82
CA GLN A 127 -3.20 0.44 -7.15
C GLN A 127 -4.72 0.37 -7.18
N ASP A 128 -5.29 -0.66 -6.57
CA ASP A 128 -6.74 -0.91 -6.60
C ASP A 128 -7.53 0.20 -5.87
N SER A 129 -7.04 0.67 -4.71
CA SER A 129 -7.63 1.80 -3.98
C SER A 129 -7.36 3.16 -4.62
N TRP A 130 -6.24 3.30 -5.33
CA TRP A 130 -5.87 4.55 -6.00
C TRP A 130 -6.68 4.79 -7.27
N ASP A 131 -6.61 3.85 -8.21
CA ASP A 131 -7.23 4.03 -9.53
C ASP A 131 -8.75 3.94 -9.40
N ASN A 132 -9.26 2.80 -8.91
CA ASN A 132 -10.66 2.43 -9.07
C ASN A 132 -11.40 2.12 -7.76
N LYS A 133 -10.81 2.40 -6.59
CA LYS A 133 -11.47 2.25 -5.27
C LYS A 133 -11.98 0.83 -5.02
N TYR A 134 -11.26 -0.13 -5.62
CA TYR A 134 -11.58 -1.55 -5.73
C TYR A 134 -12.80 -1.92 -6.60
N ASP A 135 -13.42 -1.00 -7.33
CA ASP A 135 -14.63 -1.25 -8.14
C ASP A 135 -14.43 -2.37 -9.18
N ASP A 136 -13.21 -2.55 -9.69
CA ASP A 136 -12.87 -3.64 -10.62
C ASP A 136 -12.70 -5.03 -9.95
N LYS A 137 -12.88 -5.12 -8.62
CA LYS A 137 -12.75 -6.38 -7.87
C LYS A 137 -14.12 -6.94 -7.54
N HIS A 138 -14.23 -8.26 -7.66
CA HIS A 138 -15.32 -8.98 -7.01
C HIS A 138 -15.21 -8.90 -5.50
N TRP A 139 -16.35 -8.95 -4.81
CA TRP A 139 -16.44 -8.95 -3.35
C TRP A 139 -15.60 -10.06 -2.72
N SER A 140 -15.45 -11.22 -3.37
CA SER A 140 -14.60 -12.31 -2.89
C SER A 140 -13.14 -11.91 -2.77
N ASP A 141 -12.68 -11.04 -3.66
CA ASP A 141 -11.27 -10.71 -3.86
C ASP A 141 -10.85 -9.45 -3.08
N LEU A 142 -11.82 -8.70 -2.54
CA LEU A 142 -11.56 -7.56 -1.68
C LEU A 142 -10.76 -7.97 -0.42
N PRO A 143 -9.84 -7.12 0.04
CA PRO A 143 -9.22 -7.29 1.35
C PRO A 143 -10.27 -7.29 2.46
N ALA A 144 -10.07 -8.10 3.52
CA ALA A 144 -11.06 -8.24 4.59
C ALA A 144 -11.47 -6.92 5.26
N HIS A 145 -10.52 -5.99 5.42
CA HIS A 145 -10.78 -4.67 5.99
C HIS A 145 -11.54 -3.74 5.04
N VAL A 146 -11.38 -3.93 3.72
CA VAL A 146 -12.15 -3.20 2.70
C VAL A 146 -13.60 -3.68 2.71
N LYS A 147 -13.83 -5.00 2.75
CA LYS A 147 -15.19 -5.56 2.93
C LYS A 147 -15.87 -5.01 4.18
N GLN A 148 -15.16 -5.00 5.30
CA GLN A 148 -15.68 -4.47 6.56
C GLN A 148 -16.05 -2.97 6.46
N ALA A 149 -15.26 -2.17 5.75
CA ALA A 149 -15.57 -0.76 5.51
C ALA A 149 -16.79 -0.60 4.59
N ALA A 150 -16.86 -1.37 3.51
CA ALA A 150 -17.98 -1.38 2.58
C ALA A 150 -19.29 -1.80 3.28
N GLU A 151 -19.25 -2.82 4.15
CA GLU A 151 -20.39 -3.27 4.96
C GLU A 151 -20.93 -2.15 5.86
N LYS A 152 -20.04 -1.38 6.50
CA LYS A 152 -20.43 -0.24 7.34
C LYS A 152 -21.11 0.87 6.55
N LEU A 153 -20.79 1.01 5.26
CA LEU A 153 -21.38 1.97 4.33
C LEU A 153 -22.63 1.40 3.61
N GLY A 154 -23.05 0.19 3.96
CA GLY A 154 -24.30 -0.42 3.49
C GLY A 154 -24.18 -1.30 2.25
N TRP A 155 -22.96 -1.52 1.74
CA TRP A 155 -22.70 -2.54 0.73
C TRP A 155 -22.72 -3.93 1.35
N ASN A 156 -23.01 -4.91 0.52
CA ASN A 156 -22.79 -6.31 0.80
C ASN A 156 -22.35 -6.96 -0.52
N ARG A 157 -22.10 -8.27 -0.50
CA ARG A 157 -21.67 -9.00 -1.70
C ARG A 157 -22.59 -8.76 -2.91
N GLU A 158 -23.89 -8.91 -2.74
CA GLU A 158 -24.86 -8.77 -3.83
C GLU A 158 -24.81 -7.36 -4.41
N LYS A 159 -24.89 -6.34 -3.55
CA LYS A 159 -24.86 -4.96 -4.01
C LYS A 159 -23.55 -4.56 -4.68
N TRP A 160 -22.43 -5.10 -4.20
CA TRP A 160 -21.11 -4.83 -4.76
C TRP A 160 -20.92 -5.53 -6.11
N ASP A 161 -21.18 -6.84 -6.17
CA ASP A 161 -20.93 -7.63 -7.37
C ASP A 161 -21.94 -7.32 -8.50
N ASP A 162 -23.14 -6.84 -8.16
CA ASP A 162 -24.20 -6.53 -9.12
C ASP A 162 -24.40 -5.02 -9.38
N ASP A 163 -23.51 -4.16 -8.86
CA ASP A 163 -23.55 -2.68 -9.00
C ASP A 163 -24.85 -2.01 -8.52
N TRP A 164 -25.35 -2.39 -7.34
CA TRP A 164 -26.54 -1.77 -6.76
C TRP A 164 -26.21 -0.57 -5.89
N ASP A 165 -27.09 0.43 -5.95
CA ASP A 165 -26.99 1.61 -5.11
C ASP A 165 -27.10 1.30 -3.61
N VAL A 166 -26.32 2.04 -2.83
CA VAL A 166 -26.41 2.11 -1.37
C VAL A 166 -26.82 3.51 -0.94
N PRO A 167 -27.45 3.68 0.24
CA PRO A 167 -27.83 5.01 0.73
C PRO A 167 -26.68 6.00 0.86
N SER A 168 -25.43 5.52 0.95
CA SER A 168 -24.24 6.36 0.94
C SER A 168 -24.11 7.20 -0.33
N TRP A 169 -24.55 6.71 -1.50
CA TRP A 169 -24.44 7.46 -2.77
C TRP A 169 -25.29 8.73 -2.83
N GLU A 170 -26.28 8.86 -1.95
CA GLU A 170 -27.14 10.05 -1.88
C GLU A 170 -26.58 11.14 -0.96
N LYS A 171 -25.41 10.91 -0.35
CA LYS A 171 -24.79 11.81 0.63
C LYS A 171 -23.63 12.59 0.00
N GLU A 172 -23.56 13.88 0.30
CA GLU A 172 -22.36 14.68 0.05
C GLU A 172 -21.27 14.36 1.10
N TRP A 173 -19.99 14.62 0.78
CA TRP A 173 -18.87 14.32 1.69
C TRP A 173 -19.08 14.84 3.13
N LYS A 174 -19.66 16.03 3.26
CA LYS A 174 -19.93 16.73 4.53
C LYS A 174 -21.03 16.10 5.38
N GLU A 175 -21.87 15.26 4.78
CA GLU A 175 -22.99 14.59 5.46
C GLU A 175 -22.58 13.25 6.09
N PHE A 176 -21.40 12.75 5.74
CA PHE A 176 -20.83 11.60 6.40
C PHE A 176 -20.36 11.92 7.82
N THR A 177 -20.64 10.98 8.71
CA THR A 177 -20.04 10.94 10.04
C THR A 177 -18.53 10.65 9.92
N PRO A 178 -17.73 10.98 10.96
CA PRO A 178 -16.30 10.65 10.96
C PRO A 178 -16.00 9.15 10.78
N GLU A 179 -16.90 8.27 11.21
CA GLU A 179 -16.77 6.83 10.99
C GLU A 179 -16.99 6.46 9.51
N GLU A 180 -18.02 7.01 8.88
CA GLU A 180 -18.29 6.78 7.45
C GLU A 180 -17.16 7.35 6.58
N GLN A 181 -16.68 8.58 6.84
CA GLN A 181 -15.53 9.16 6.13
C GLN A 181 -14.29 8.27 6.26
N ARG A 182 -14.04 7.71 7.45
CA ARG A 182 -12.91 6.77 7.63
C ARG A 182 -13.11 5.48 6.83
N CYS A 183 -14.33 4.98 6.69
CA CYS A 183 -14.63 3.82 5.84
C CYS A 183 -14.41 4.15 4.35
N LEU A 184 -14.78 5.36 3.92
CA LEU A 184 -14.54 5.87 2.57
C LEU A 184 -13.03 5.97 2.28
N HIS A 185 -12.24 6.50 3.22
CA HIS A 185 -10.78 6.48 3.12
C HIS A 185 -10.21 5.05 3.02
N VAL A 186 -10.82 4.06 3.67
CA VAL A 186 -10.40 2.66 3.53
C VAL A 186 -10.65 2.15 2.10
N LEU A 187 -11.73 2.55 1.45
CA LEU A 187 -12.01 2.21 0.05
C LEU A 187 -11.08 2.95 -0.93
N GLY A 188 -10.56 4.12 -0.53
CA GLY A 188 -9.71 4.98 -1.37
C GLY A 188 -10.38 6.29 -1.77
N TYR A 189 -11.60 6.55 -1.29
CA TYR A 189 -12.25 7.84 -1.46
C TYR A 189 -11.69 8.88 -0.48
N TYR A 190 -11.61 10.12 -0.95
CA TYR A 190 -11.40 11.28 -0.11
C TYR A 190 -12.21 12.47 -0.64
N VAL A 191 -12.12 13.62 0.03
CA VAL A 191 -13.03 14.77 -0.18
C VAL A 191 -13.15 15.23 -1.64
N HIS A 192 -12.12 15.04 -2.47
CA HIS A 192 -12.14 15.48 -3.88
C HIS A 192 -12.54 14.39 -4.88
N THR A 193 -12.69 13.15 -4.45
CA THR A 193 -12.99 12.01 -5.36
C THR A 193 -14.35 11.36 -5.06
N TRP A 194 -15.12 11.93 -4.14
CA TRP A 194 -16.44 11.42 -3.77
C TRP A 194 -17.57 12.12 -4.54
N ASP A 195 -17.52 13.45 -4.63
CA ASP A 195 -18.56 14.30 -5.26
C ASP A 195 -18.32 14.52 -6.76
#